data_AF-A0AAN6X0C8-F1
#
_entry.id   AF-A0AAN6X0C8-F1
#
_cell.length_a   1.000
_cell.length_b   1.000
_cell.length_c   1.000
_cell.angle_alpha   90.00
_cell.angle_beta   90.00
_cell.angle_gamma   90.00
#
_symmetry.space_group_name_H-M   'P 1'
#
loop_
_entity.id
_entity.type
_entity.pdbx_description
1 polymer ?
#
loop_
_entity_poly.entity_id
_entity_poly.type
_entity_poly.pdbx_seq_one_letter_code
_entity_poly.pdbx_strand_id
1 'polypeptide(L)'
;MNGMNGGNMPGAAMGVAYPTPAGHQAELNYIYSMVDDLSRQLAANQRALEEVVSGVGKVRNRARTQSLTNEDIISAAADEVKSQDQNLDTLISILTEALEKAKFSRDANAALLSSYASALTSMLKQFHEYKLKHVADVSAWHNSYRAQLAEARAENSKLREQIWEMQAHAGKANEKLRVFRKKYDEDEARWEKRVNAKAIRQELRFWKRMAMPQIKDDDPYWSDDDDLIDSAEKRRLEEVHRQATEQHLASQAAAARELNDIVANGGGEDGNGEEREGGGGILPAAPQPPSSGLSVHLPQGLAHLGGVPMLGGVPMQRDESLSMMSLPQRPLSAASSSSSTGSTGGQQQ
;
A
#
# COMPACT_ATOMS: atom_id res chain seq x y z
N MET A 1 59.70 -54.20 38.06
CA MET A 1 60.35 -55.04 37.02
C MET A 1 59.52 -56.32 36.94
N ASN A 2 58.74 -56.53 35.88
CA ASN A 2 59.08 -57.39 34.73
C ASN A 2 59.75 -58.69 35.20
N GLY A 3 59.27 -59.90 34.91
CA GLY A 3 58.43 -60.35 33.80
C GLY A 3 59.00 -61.69 33.36
N MET A 4 58.10 -62.61 32.99
CA MET A 4 58.30 -63.71 32.03
C MET A 4 59.33 -64.84 32.31
N ASN A 5 58.75 -66.04 32.33
CA ASN A 5 59.15 -67.21 31.53
C ASN A 5 60.17 -68.21 32.12
N GLY A 6 59.63 -69.25 32.75
CA GLY A 6 60.12 -70.63 32.62
C GLY A 6 58.88 -71.47 32.26
N GLY A 7 58.77 -72.16 31.13
CA GLY A 7 59.79 -73.02 30.57
C GLY A 7 59.86 -74.30 31.37
N ASN A 8 59.08 -75.32 30.97
CA ASN A 8 59.42 -76.76 30.97
C ASN A 8 58.32 -77.72 31.50
N MET A 9 57.50 -78.24 30.55
CA MET A 9 57.15 -79.67 30.35
C MET A 9 56.33 -80.42 31.43
N PRO A 10 55.81 -81.64 31.15
CA PRO A 10 55.00 -82.10 30.00
C PRO A 10 53.79 -82.94 30.49
N GLY A 11 52.88 -83.34 29.59
CA GLY A 11 51.99 -84.49 29.85
C GLY A 11 50.49 -84.19 29.88
N ALA A 12 49.99 -83.43 28.90
CA ALA A 12 48.63 -83.64 28.43
C ALA A 12 48.64 -84.83 27.46
N ALA A 13 47.63 -85.70 27.59
CA ALA A 13 47.37 -86.91 26.81
C ALA A 13 48.24 -88.13 27.16
N MET A 14 47.71 -88.96 28.05
CA MET A 14 47.46 -90.40 27.81
C MET A 14 47.18 -91.10 29.16
N GLY A 15 45.91 -91.14 29.55
CA GLY A 15 45.44 -91.82 30.75
C GLY A 15 44.10 -92.51 30.47
N VAL A 16 44.21 -93.76 30.01
CA VAL A 16 43.20 -94.79 29.78
C VAL A 16 41.87 -94.56 30.50
N ALA A 17 40.82 -94.27 29.71
CA ALA A 17 39.44 -94.23 30.16
C ALA A 17 38.89 -95.64 30.36
N TYR A 18 38.76 -96.06 31.62
CA TYR A 18 37.70 -97.00 31.99
C TYR A 18 36.41 -96.19 32.23
N PRO A 19 35.27 -96.55 31.62
CA PRO A 19 34.03 -95.80 31.79
C PRO A 19 33.52 -95.93 33.23
N THR A 20 33.64 -94.84 34.00
CA THR A 20 32.97 -94.72 35.30
C THR A 20 31.45 -94.65 35.08
N PRO A 21 30.62 -95.40 35.84
CA PRO A 21 29.17 -95.44 35.67
C PRO A 21 28.50 -94.06 35.67
N ALA A 22 27.47 -93.90 34.84
CA ALA A 22 26.84 -92.65 34.42
C ALA A 22 26.29 -91.71 35.54
N GLY A 23 26.20 -92.18 36.79
CA GLY A 23 25.82 -91.35 37.95
C GLY A 23 27.01 -90.73 38.71
N HIS A 24 28.18 -91.35 38.65
CA HIS A 24 29.34 -90.93 39.45
C HIS A 24 29.89 -89.57 39.00
N GLN A 25 29.87 -89.29 37.70
CA GLN A 25 30.26 -87.98 37.16
C GLN A 25 29.27 -86.87 37.54
N ALA A 26 27.97 -87.18 37.65
CA ALA A 26 26.95 -86.23 38.07
C ALA A 26 27.04 -85.92 39.57
N GLU A 27 27.26 -86.94 40.41
CA GLU A 27 27.49 -86.76 41.84
C GLU A 27 28.81 -86.04 42.11
N LEU A 28 29.89 -86.35 41.39
CA LEU A 28 31.14 -85.62 41.49
C LEU A 28 30.98 -84.17 41.07
N ASN A 29 30.28 -83.87 39.98
CA ASN A 29 30.00 -82.49 39.58
C ASN A 29 29.15 -81.75 40.63
N TYR A 30 28.17 -82.42 41.24
CA TYR A 30 27.35 -81.85 42.33
C TYR A 30 28.17 -81.61 43.61
N ILE A 31 29.05 -82.54 43.97
CA ILE A 31 29.98 -82.38 45.10
C ILE A 31 30.98 -81.26 44.80
N TYR A 32 31.51 -81.17 43.58
CA TYR A 32 32.41 -80.08 43.20
C TYR A 32 31.72 -78.72 43.18
N SER A 33 30.47 -78.62 42.72
CA SER A 33 29.71 -77.37 42.80
C SER A 33 29.41 -76.99 44.25
N MET A 34 29.04 -77.97 45.08
CA MET A 34 28.79 -77.74 46.50
C MET A 34 30.09 -77.34 47.24
N VAL A 35 31.22 -77.95 46.92
CA VAL A 35 32.53 -77.59 47.48
C VAL A 35 32.96 -76.20 46.98
N ASP A 36 32.72 -75.85 45.70
CA ASP A 36 32.99 -74.50 45.21
C ASP A 36 32.10 -73.47 45.94
N ASP A 37 30.81 -73.77 46.14
CA ASP A 37 29.89 -72.93 46.91
C ASP A 37 30.31 -72.79 48.38
N LEU A 38 30.68 -73.89 49.04
CA LEU A 38 31.21 -73.86 50.41
C LEU A 38 32.54 -73.11 50.48
N SER A 39 33.40 -73.21 49.47
CA SER A 39 34.67 -72.47 49.43
C SER A 39 34.44 -70.97 49.25
N ARG A 40 33.45 -70.59 48.42
CA ARG A 40 33.02 -69.20 48.24
C ARG A 40 32.40 -68.66 49.52
N GLN A 41 31.56 -69.45 50.19
CA GLN A 41 30.99 -69.10 51.48
C GLN A 41 32.06 -68.99 52.57
N LEU A 42 33.03 -69.90 52.60
CA LEU A 42 34.13 -69.86 53.56
C LEU A 42 35.03 -68.63 53.33
N ALA A 43 35.33 -68.31 52.07
CA ALA A 43 36.06 -67.10 51.70
C ALA A 43 35.29 -65.83 52.07
N ALA A 44 33.96 -65.82 51.89
CA ALA A 44 33.10 -64.72 52.33
C ALA A 44 33.08 -64.61 53.86
N ASN A 45 32.98 -65.73 54.59
CA ASN A 45 33.02 -65.76 56.05
C ASN A 45 34.38 -65.33 56.60
N GLN A 46 35.48 -65.70 55.95
CA GLN A 46 36.82 -65.23 56.34
C GLN A 46 36.95 -63.71 56.18
N ARG A 47 36.47 -63.16 55.05
CA ARG A 47 36.45 -61.70 54.86
C ARG A 47 35.56 -60.98 55.87
N ALA A 48 34.37 -61.51 56.15
CA ALA A 48 33.46 -60.95 57.15
C ALA A 48 34.08 -61.02 58.56
N LEU A 49 34.74 -62.13 58.91
CA LEU A 49 35.43 -62.26 60.20
C LEU A 49 36.64 -61.32 60.30
N GLU A 50 37.41 -61.13 59.24
CA GLU A 50 38.50 -60.15 59.22
C GLU A 50 37.97 -58.72 59.39
N GLU A 51 36.87 -58.38 58.75
CA GLU A 51 36.19 -57.10 58.91
C GLU A 51 35.70 -56.91 60.36
N VAL A 52 35.03 -57.91 60.94
CA VAL A 52 34.58 -57.90 62.34
C VAL A 52 35.76 -57.79 63.30
N VAL A 53 36.83 -58.56 63.11
CA VAL A 53 38.03 -58.51 63.96
C VAL A 53 38.71 -57.14 63.85
N SER A 54 38.80 -56.56 62.65
CA SER A 54 39.33 -55.22 62.44
C SER A 54 38.45 -54.14 63.11
N GLY A 55 37.13 -54.30 63.05
CA GLY A 55 36.15 -53.42 63.68
C GLY A 55 36.23 -53.48 65.20
N VAL A 56 36.23 -54.70 65.77
CA VAL A 56 36.43 -54.94 67.21
C VAL A 56 37.78 -54.40 67.67
N GLY A 57 38.84 -54.55 66.87
CA GLY A 57 40.15 -53.97 67.15
C GLY A 57 40.12 -52.45 67.27
N LYS A 58 39.41 -51.77 66.35
CA LYS A 58 39.22 -50.30 66.38
C LYS A 58 38.36 -49.87 67.57
N VAL A 59 37.26 -50.57 67.86
CA VAL A 59 36.38 -50.31 69.01
C VAL A 59 37.13 -50.49 70.33
N ARG A 60 37.86 -51.59 70.49
CA ARG A 60 38.69 -51.87 71.67
C ARG A 60 39.81 -50.85 71.85
N ASN A 61 40.47 -50.43 70.77
CA ASN A 61 41.50 -49.40 70.85
C ASN A 61 40.91 -48.05 71.27
N ARG A 62 39.74 -47.67 70.73
CA ARG A 62 39.00 -46.46 71.14
C ARG A 62 38.55 -46.52 72.60
N ALA A 63 38.01 -47.67 73.03
CA ALA A 63 37.65 -47.94 74.42
C ALA A 63 38.83 -47.77 75.38
N ARG A 64 39.99 -48.31 74.98
CA ARG A 64 41.21 -48.32 75.80
C ARG A 64 41.87 -46.95 75.89
N THR A 65 41.90 -46.19 74.80
CA THR A 65 42.51 -44.84 74.80
C THR A 65 41.67 -43.81 75.53
N GLN A 66 40.34 -44.00 75.59
CA GLN A 66 39.41 -43.07 76.23
C GLN A 66 38.84 -43.58 77.56
N SER A 67 39.29 -44.76 78.05
CA SER A 67 38.80 -45.41 79.28
C SER A 67 37.27 -45.56 79.35
N LEU A 68 36.63 -45.81 78.20
CA LEU A 68 35.17 -45.94 78.09
C LEU A 68 34.70 -47.34 78.48
N THR A 69 33.55 -47.44 79.14
CA THR A 69 32.89 -48.73 79.39
C THR A 69 32.14 -49.22 78.15
N ASN A 70 31.78 -50.50 78.10
CA ASN A 70 31.04 -51.06 76.96
C ASN A 70 29.71 -50.32 76.71
N GLU A 71 29.02 -49.90 77.76
CA GLU A 71 27.77 -49.12 77.65
C GLU A 71 28.02 -47.74 77.04
N ASP A 72 29.11 -47.05 77.41
CA ASP A 72 29.45 -45.74 76.87
C ASP A 72 29.80 -45.79 75.37
N ILE A 73 30.36 -46.90 74.90
CA ILE A 73 30.67 -47.12 73.48
C ILE A 73 29.40 -47.38 72.68
N ILE A 74 28.50 -48.21 73.22
CA ILE A 74 27.22 -48.52 72.58
C ILE A 74 26.35 -47.26 72.54
N SER A 75 26.33 -46.46 73.60
CA SER A 75 25.60 -45.19 73.62
C SER A 75 26.20 -44.18 72.64
N ALA A 76 27.53 -44.04 72.59
CA ALA A 76 28.18 -43.13 71.64
C ALA A 76 27.96 -43.54 70.18
N ALA A 77 27.98 -44.86 69.89
CA ALA A 77 27.64 -45.37 68.56
C ALA A 77 26.16 -45.16 68.23
N ALA A 78 25.25 -45.36 69.21
CA ALA A 78 23.84 -45.08 69.05
C ALA A 78 23.56 -43.58 68.80
N ASP A 79 24.27 -42.70 69.49
CA ASP A 79 24.18 -41.24 69.29
C ASP A 79 24.77 -40.82 67.92
N GLU A 80 25.87 -41.44 67.49
CA GLU A 80 26.44 -41.22 66.15
C GLU A 80 25.46 -41.65 65.06
N VAL A 81 24.89 -42.85 65.16
CA VAL A 81 23.85 -43.36 64.24
C VAL A 81 22.63 -42.43 64.23
N LYS A 82 22.15 -42.02 65.41
CA LYS A 82 21.00 -41.11 65.53
C LYS A 82 21.29 -39.72 64.94
N SER A 83 22.51 -39.22 65.08
CA SER A 83 22.92 -37.96 64.46
C SER A 83 23.03 -38.06 62.93
N GLN A 84 23.49 -39.21 62.43
CA GLN A 84 23.55 -39.50 61.00
C GLN A 84 22.15 -39.61 60.41
N ASP A 85 21.21 -40.29 61.09
CA ASP A 85 19.81 -40.38 60.66
C ASP A 85 19.17 -39.00 60.55
N GLN A 86 19.34 -38.14 61.57
CA GLN A 86 18.83 -36.76 61.53
C GLN A 86 19.45 -35.94 60.39
N ASN A 87 20.75 -36.12 60.14
CA ASN A 87 21.44 -35.46 59.04
C ASN A 87 20.90 -35.94 57.67
N LEU A 88 20.66 -37.25 57.53
CA LEU A 88 20.04 -37.83 56.32
C LEU A 88 18.64 -37.27 56.08
N ASP A 89 17.81 -37.14 57.10
CA ASP A 89 16.48 -36.54 56.98
C ASP A 89 16.53 -35.09 56.52
N THR A 90 17.45 -34.28 57.08
CA THR A 90 17.64 -32.89 56.63
C THR A 90 18.13 -32.81 55.18
N LEU A 91 19.06 -33.69 54.79
CA LEU A 91 19.62 -33.73 53.45
C LEU A 91 18.55 -34.18 52.43
N ILE A 92 17.74 -35.18 52.78
CA ILE A 92 16.58 -35.61 52.00
C ILE A 92 15.61 -34.44 51.83
N SER A 93 15.28 -33.71 52.90
CA SER A 93 14.37 -32.54 52.82
C SER A 93 14.90 -31.43 51.91
N ILE A 94 16.20 -31.12 51.98
CA ILE A 94 16.81 -30.09 51.13
C ILE A 94 16.83 -30.55 49.66
N LEU A 95 17.17 -31.82 49.41
CA LEU A 95 17.19 -32.37 48.07
C LEU A 95 15.79 -32.46 47.45
N THR A 96 14.77 -32.82 48.22
CA THR A 96 13.37 -32.83 47.73
C THR A 96 12.89 -31.42 47.40
N GLU A 97 13.14 -30.44 48.27
CA GLU A 97 12.79 -29.03 48.01
C GLU A 97 13.52 -28.48 46.78
N ALA A 98 14.83 -28.74 46.66
CA ALA A 98 15.61 -28.34 45.50
C ALA A 98 15.11 -28.98 44.20
N LEU A 99 14.71 -30.26 44.27
CA LEU A 99 14.13 -30.98 43.14
C LEU A 99 12.76 -30.42 42.74
N GLU A 100 11.90 -30.07 43.69
CA GLU A 100 10.62 -29.41 43.42
C GLU A 100 10.83 -28.03 42.78
N LYS A 101 11.74 -27.22 43.32
CA LYS A 101 12.12 -25.91 42.74
C LYS A 101 12.66 -26.07 41.33
N ALA A 102 13.53 -27.06 41.09
CA ALA A 102 14.09 -27.34 39.77
C ALA A 102 13.00 -27.78 38.78
N LYS A 103 12.05 -28.63 39.19
CA LYS A 103 10.91 -29.04 38.36
C LYS A 103 10.00 -27.86 38.04
N PHE A 104 9.66 -27.04 39.02
CA PHE A 104 8.85 -25.85 38.81
C PHE A 104 9.52 -24.88 37.83
N SER A 105 10.81 -24.61 38.00
CA SER A 105 11.59 -23.77 37.08
C SER A 105 11.64 -24.37 35.67
N ARG A 106 11.84 -25.68 35.53
CA ARG A 106 11.80 -26.39 34.25
C ARG A 106 10.45 -26.21 33.55
N ASP A 107 9.36 -26.42 34.27
CA ASP A 107 8.01 -26.34 33.71
C ASP A 107 7.63 -24.90 33.33
N ALA A 108 8.04 -23.91 34.13
CA ALA A 108 7.89 -22.49 33.79
C ALA A 108 8.67 -22.11 32.52
N ASN A 109 9.92 -22.58 32.39
CA ASN A 109 10.72 -22.36 31.19
C ASN A 109 10.12 -23.05 29.95
N ALA A 110 9.60 -24.27 30.10
CA ALA A 110 8.91 -24.96 29.02
C ALA A 110 7.63 -24.23 28.56
N ALA A 111 6.87 -23.67 29.52
CA ALA A 111 5.70 -22.85 29.21
C ALA A 111 6.08 -21.57 28.45
N LEU A 112 7.18 -20.90 28.85
CA LEU A 112 7.74 -19.74 28.14
C LEU A 112 8.17 -20.09 26.72
N LEU A 113 8.86 -21.21 26.51
CA LEU A 113 9.24 -21.66 25.17
C LEU A 113 8.02 -21.91 24.28
N SER A 114 6.96 -22.50 24.84
CA SER A 114 5.69 -22.71 24.13
C SER A 114 5.02 -21.39 23.73
N SER A 115 5.00 -20.39 24.63
CA SER A 115 4.43 -19.08 24.33
C SER A 115 5.23 -18.33 23.27
N TYR A 116 6.56 -18.37 23.31
CA TYR A 116 7.42 -17.83 22.26
C TYR A 116 7.21 -18.51 20.91
N ALA A 117 7.13 -19.84 20.89
CA ALA A 117 6.88 -20.58 19.66
C ALA A 117 5.52 -20.20 19.04
N SER A 118 4.49 -20.07 19.87
CA SER A 118 3.15 -19.62 19.44
C SER A 118 3.17 -18.19 18.90
N ALA A 119 3.81 -17.25 19.61
CA ALA A 119 3.92 -15.86 19.20
C ALA A 119 4.69 -15.70 17.88
N LEU A 120 5.85 -16.35 17.74
CA LEU A 120 6.65 -16.33 16.51
C LEU A 120 5.89 -16.96 15.32
N THR A 121 5.18 -18.06 15.56
CA THR A 121 4.36 -18.69 14.52
C THR A 121 3.23 -17.76 14.05
N SER A 122 2.58 -17.06 14.99
CA SER A 122 1.54 -16.08 14.66
C SER A 122 2.11 -14.89 13.88
N MET A 123 3.23 -14.33 14.33
CA MET A 123 3.91 -13.22 13.67
C MET A 123 4.36 -13.60 12.26
N LEU A 124 4.91 -14.81 12.07
CA LEU A 124 5.31 -15.31 10.76
C LEU A 124 4.13 -15.45 9.79
N LYS A 125 2.99 -15.97 10.27
CA LYS A 125 1.74 -16.04 9.47
C LYS A 125 1.29 -14.65 9.03
N GLN A 126 1.25 -13.69 9.96
CA GLN A 126 0.88 -12.30 9.67
C GLN A 126 1.82 -11.65 8.66
N PHE A 127 3.14 -11.89 8.75
CA PHE A 127 4.10 -11.38 7.78
C PHE A 127 3.91 -11.97 6.38
N HIS A 128 3.68 -13.28 6.27
CA HIS A 128 3.41 -13.91 4.99
C HIS A 128 2.13 -13.37 4.35
N GLU A 129 1.06 -13.25 5.13
CA GLU A 129 -0.19 -12.66 4.66
C GLU A 129 -0.03 -11.21 4.23
N TYR A 130 0.68 -10.40 5.03
CA TYR A 130 0.95 -9.00 4.71
C TYR A 130 1.74 -8.87 3.41
N LYS A 131 2.83 -9.63 3.26
CA LYS A 131 3.66 -9.59 2.05
C LYS A 131 2.87 -9.98 0.80
N LEU A 132 2.05 -11.04 0.90
CA LEU A 132 1.20 -11.48 -0.21
C LEU A 132 0.22 -10.37 -0.63
N LYS A 133 -0.53 -9.81 0.33
CA LYS A 133 -1.50 -8.73 0.08
C LYS A 133 -0.80 -7.50 -0.48
N HIS A 134 0.32 -7.10 0.10
CA HIS A 134 1.07 -5.93 -0.36
C HIS A 134 1.57 -6.07 -1.80
N VAL A 135 2.14 -7.22 -2.17
CA VAL A 135 2.58 -7.45 -3.55
C VAL A 135 1.40 -7.46 -4.52
N ALA A 136 0.28 -8.07 -4.12
CA ALA A 136 -0.94 -8.07 -4.92
C ALA A 136 -1.47 -6.63 -5.14
N ASP A 137 -1.57 -5.84 -4.08
CA ASP A 137 -2.06 -4.45 -4.12
C ASP A 137 -1.16 -3.56 -4.99
N VAL A 138 0.16 -3.65 -4.82
CA VAL A 138 1.13 -2.89 -5.64
C VAL A 138 1.03 -3.29 -7.11
N SER A 139 0.91 -4.59 -7.41
CA SER A 139 0.75 -5.05 -8.78
C SER A 139 -0.57 -4.59 -9.41
N ALA A 140 -1.67 -4.62 -8.64
CA ALA A 140 -2.98 -4.12 -9.06
C ALA A 140 -2.93 -2.61 -9.36
N TRP A 141 -2.26 -1.84 -8.51
CA TRP A 141 -2.06 -0.41 -8.71
C TRP A 141 -1.24 -0.10 -9.97
N HIS A 142 -0.15 -0.83 -10.19
CA HIS A 142 0.62 -0.66 -11.42
C HIS A 142 -0.15 -1.04 -12.67
N ASN A 143 -1.00 -2.07 -12.61
CA ASN A 143 -1.85 -2.46 -13.73
C ASN A 143 -2.95 -1.43 -14.01
N SER A 144 -3.61 -0.90 -12.97
CA SER A 144 -4.65 0.12 -13.13
C SER A 144 -4.07 1.44 -13.66
N TYR A 145 -2.93 1.88 -13.16
CA TYR A 145 -2.25 3.07 -13.66
C TYR A 145 -1.81 2.92 -15.13
N ARG A 146 -1.28 1.74 -15.51
CA ARG A 146 -0.96 1.45 -16.91
C ARG A 146 -2.20 1.45 -17.81
N ALA A 147 -3.33 0.93 -17.33
CA ALA A 147 -4.59 0.95 -18.06
C ALA A 147 -5.09 2.39 -18.29
N GLN A 148 -5.08 3.23 -17.25
CA GLN A 148 -5.44 4.65 -17.37
C GLN A 148 -4.54 5.39 -18.38
N LEU A 149 -3.24 5.11 -18.36
CA LEU A 149 -2.31 5.73 -19.28
C LEU A 149 -2.50 5.24 -20.73
N ALA A 150 -2.93 3.99 -20.93
CA ALA A 150 -3.29 3.48 -22.24
C ALA A 150 -4.59 4.11 -22.75
N GLU A 151 -5.59 4.25 -21.89
CA GLU A 151 -6.88 4.91 -22.19
C GLU A 151 -6.68 6.39 -22.57
N ALA A 152 -5.92 7.14 -21.78
CA ALA A 152 -5.61 8.54 -22.08
C ALA A 152 -4.87 8.70 -23.42
N ARG A 153 -3.97 7.78 -23.76
CA ARG A 153 -3.29 7.78 -25.08
C ARG A 153 -4.27 7.45 -26.21
N ALA A 154 -5.15 6.48 -26.02
CA ALA A 154 -6.18 6.12 -26.99
C ALA A 154 -7.15 7.29 -27.24
N GLU A 155 -7.61 7.95 -26.18
CA GLU A 155 -8.44 9.16 -26.28
C GLU A 155 -7.70 10.29 -27.00
N ASN A 156 -6.42 10.54 -26.67
CA ASN A 156 -5.63 11.56 -27.35
C ASN A 156 -5.48 11.27 -28.85
N SER A 157 -5.25 10.01 -29.23
CA SER A 157 -5.22 9.63 -30.65
C SER A 157 -6.57 9.84 -31.34
N LYS A 158 -7.68 9.51 -30.68
CA LYS A 158 -9.03 9.71 -31.19
C LYS A 158 -9.35 11.19 -31.39
N LEU A 159 -9.00 12.05 -30.43
CA LEU A 159 -9.20 13.49 -30.55
C LEU A 159 -8.36 14.08 -31.68
N ARG A 160 -7.11 13.64 -31.86
CA ARG A 160 -6.28 14.06 -32.98
C ARG A 160 -6.86 13.65 -34.32
N GLU A 161 -7.37 12.42 -34.43
CA GLU A 161 -8.04 11.92 -35.63
C GLU A 161 -9.29 12.76 -35.95
N GLN A 162 -10.14 13.04 -34.95
CA GLN A 162 -11.31 13.90 -35.13
C GLN A 162 -10.95 15.32 -35.59
N ILE A 163 -9.90 15.91 -35.01
CA ILE A 163 -9.42 17.25 -35.42
C ILE A 163 -8.92 17.20 -36.87
N TRP A 164 -8.16 16.16 -37.24
CA TRP A 164 -7.68 15.99 -38.62
C TRP A 164 -8.83 15.79 -39.61
N GLU A 165 -9.83 14.99 -39.28
CA GLU A 165 -11.04 14.83 -40.09
C GLU A 165 -11.77 16.16 -40.25
N MET A 166 -12.02 16.88 -39.16
CA MET A 166 -12.67 18.18 -39.18
C MET A 166 -11.90 19.20 -40.03
N GLN A 167 -10.58 19.27 -39.87
CA GLN A 167 -9.71 20.14 -40.66
C GLN A 167 -9.73 19.75 -42.14
N ALA A 168 -9.71 18.45 -42.47
CA ALA A 168 -9.80 17.96 -43.84
C ALA A 168 -11.17 18.31 -44.46
N HIS A 169 -12.27 18.15 -43.72
CA HIS A 169 -13.60 18.53 -44.15
C HIS A 169 -13.74 20.04 -44.36
N ALA A 170 -13.24 20.86 -43.43
CA ALA A 170 -13.21 22.31 -43.55
C ALA A 170 -12.35 22.77 -44.73
N GLY A 171 -11.18 22.16 -44.94
CA GLY A 171 -10.32 22.42 -46.10
C GLY A 171 -11.02 22.14 -47.43
N LYS A 172 -11.70 20.99 -47.55
CA LYS A 172 -12.51 20.65 -48.72
C LYS A 172 -13.67 21.64 -48.93
N ALA A 173 -14.32 22.09 -47.86
CA ALA A 173 -15.41 23.07 -47.95
C ALA A 173 -14.89 24.44 -48.42
N ASN A 174 -13.78 24.92 -47.86
CA ASN A 174 -13.13 26.15 -48.28
C ASN A 174 -12.66 26.11 -49.74
N GLU A 175 -12.12 24.98 -50.19
CA GLU A 175 -11.74 24.81 -51.59
C GLU A 175 -12.97 24.89 -52.51
N LYS A 176 -14.08 24.23 -52.15
CA LYS A 176 -15.34 24.36 -52.88
C LYS A 176 -15.84 25.80 -52.93
N LEU A 177 -15.73 26.57 -51.84
CA LEU A 177 -16.11 27.99 -51.81
C LEU A 177 -15.20 28.86 -52.69
N ARG A 178 -13.89 28.60 -52.69
CA ARG A 178 -12.93 29.30 -53.57
C ARG A 178 -13.22 29.02 -55.03
N VAL A 179 -13.43 27.75 -55.39
CA VAL A 179 -13.80 27.35 -56.75
C VAL A 179 -15.13 27.98 -57.14
N PHE A 180 -16.12 28.01 -56.23
CA PHE A 180 -17.39 28.68 -56.47
C PHE A 180 -17.21 30.18 -56.72
N ARG A 181 -16.49 30.88 -55.83
CA ARG A 181 -16.24 32.32 -55.98
C ARG A 181 -15.51 32.63 -57.28
N LYS A 182 -14.48 31.86 -57.61
CA LYS A 182 -13.75 32.00 -58.87
C LYS A 182 -14.70 31.87 -60.08
N LYS A 183 -15.49 30.79 -60.13
CA LYS A 183 -16.47 30.58 -61.21
C LYS A 183 -17.57 31.65 -61.24
N TYR A 184 -17.95 32.17 -60.08
CA TYR A 184 -18.96 33.22 -59.95
C TYR A 184 -18.45 34.57 -60.45
N ASP A 185 -17.21 34.91 -60.12
CA ASP A 185 -16.55 36.16 -60.52
C ASP A 185 -16.15 36.13 -62.01
N GLU A 186 -15.76 34.96 -62.53
CA GLU A 186 -15.37 34.74 -63.94
C GLU A 186 -16.57 34.56 -64.90
N ASP A 187 -17.81 34.49 -64.42
CA ASP A 187 -19.00 34.35 -65.26
C ASP A 187 -19.40 35.69 -65.92
N GLU A 188 -18.87 35.92 -67.12
CA GLU A 188 -19.15 37.11 -67.92
C GLU A 188 -20.65 37.27 -68.23
N ALA A 189 -21.36 36.18 -68.51
CA ALA A 189 -22.79 36.22 -68.83
C ALA A 189 -23.63 36.76 -67.66
N ARG A 190 -23.19 36.53 -66.42
CA ARG A 190 -23.80 37.14 -65.22
C ARG A 190 -23.50 38.63 -65.15
N TRP A 191 -22.26 39.06 -65.42
CA TRP A 191 -21.92 40.48 -65.44
C TRP A 191 -22.75 41.22 -66.48
N GLU A 192 -22.82 40.69 -67.70
CA GLU A 192 -23.67 41.20 -68.77
C GLU A 192 -25.15 41.27 -68.34
N LYS A 193 -25.70 40.21 -67.74
CA LYS A 193 -27.07 40.25 -67.21
C LYS A 193 -27.29 41.35 -66.16
N ARG A 194 -26.32 41.59 -65.26
CA ARG A 194 -26.42 42.67 -64.26
C ARG A 194 -26.36 44.05 -64.91
N VAL A 195 -25.45 44.24 -65.86
CA VAL A 195 -25.33 45.49 -66.63
C VAL A 195 -26.60 45.74 -67.43
N ASN A 196 -27.08 44.74 -68.17
CA ASN A 196 -28.31 44.81 -68.95
C ASN A 196 -29.53 45.10 -68.08
N ALA A 197 -29.67 44.43 -66.93
CA ALA A 197 -30.76 44.72 -66.00
C ALA A 197 -30.70 46.15 -65.47
N LYS A 198 -29.51 46.69 -65.20
CA LYS A 198 -29.32 48.10 -64.81
C LYS A 198 -29.65 49.05 -65.96
N ALA A 199 -29.18 48.76 -67.17
CA ALA A 199 -29.46 49.53 -68.37
C ALA A 199 -30.96 49.58 -68.67
N ILE A 200 -31.65 48.44 -68.65
CA ILE A 200 -33.11 48.36 -68.82
C ILE A 200 -33.82 49.18 -67.74
N ARG A 201 -33.40 49.10 -66.47
CA ARG A 201 -33.99 49.94 -65.40
C ARG A 201 -33.77 51.43 -65.67
N GLN A 202 -32.60 51.83 -66.16
CA GLN A 202 -32.32 53.22 -66.52
C GLN A 202 -33.15 53.68 -67.72
N GLU A 203 -33.30 52.84 -68.74
CA GLU A 203 -34.17 53.08 -69.89
C GLU A 203 -35.62 53.24 -69.45
N LEU A 204 -36.12 52.34 -68.61
CA LEU A 204 -37.46 52.43 -68.05
C LEU A 204 -37.65 53.73 -67.24
N ARG A 205 -36.66 54.14 -66.43
CA ARG A 205 -36.70 55.43 -65.72
C ARG A 205 -36.71 56.61 -66.69
N PHE A 206 -35.87 56.57 -67.73
CA PHE A 206 -35.82 57.60 -68.76
C PHE A 206 -37.18 57.74 -69.47
N TRP A 207 -37.76 56.63 -69.93
CA TRP A 207 -39.07 56.63 -70.58
C TRP A 207 -40.18 57.05 -69.62
N LYS A 208 -40.13 56.61 -68.35
CA LYS A 208 -41.08 57.04 -67.30
C LYS A 208 -41.01 58.55 -67.07
N ARG A 209 -39.81 59.14 -67.05
CA ARG A 209 -39.61 60.59 -66.93
C ARG A 209 -40.14 61.34 -68.16
N MET A 210 -39.88 60.82 -69.36
CA MET A 210 -40.42 61.37 -70.61
C MET A 210 -41.95 61.30 -70.67
N ALA A 211 -42.55 60.23 -70.14
CA ALA A 211 -44.00 60.04 -70.11
C ALA A 211 -44.70 60.82 -68.98
N MET A 212 -43.99 61.21 -67.91
CA MET A 212 -44.55 61.93 -66.77
C MET A 212 -43.75 63.21 -66.41
N PRO A 213 -43.79 64.26 -67.26
CA PRO A 213 -42.99 65.48 -67.04
C PRO A 213 -43.40 66.34 -65.84
N GLN A 214 -44.56 66.06 -65.24
CA GLN A 214 -45.13 66.89 -64.16
C GLN A 214 -44.62 66.51 -62.75
N ILE A 215 -43.92 65.38 -62.62
CA ILE A 215 -43.33 64.93 -61.37
C ILE A 215 -41.87 65.44 -61.33
N LYS A 216 -41.42 65.93 -60.17
CA LYS A 216 -40.10 66.56 -60.00
C LYS A 216 -38.99 65.51 -59.93
N ASP A 217 -37.77 65.92 -60.32
CA ASP A 217 -36.61 65.04 -60.43
C ASP A 217 -36.16 64.35 -59.12
N ASP A 218 -36.49 64.94 -57.98
CA ASP A 218 -36.11 64.46 -56.64
C ASP A 218 -37.25 63.72 -55.90
N ASP A 219 -38.27 63.21 -56.61
CA ASP A 219 -39.36 62.47 -55.98
C ASP A 219 -38.86 61.11 -55.44
N PRO A 220 -39.16 60.74 -54.18
CA PRO A 220 -38.87 59.40 -53.62
C PRO A 220 -39.35 58.24 -54.50
N TYR A 221 -40.39 58.44 -55.31
CA TYR A 221 -40.91 57.50 -56.31
C TYR A 221 -39.90 57.18 -57.45
N TRP A 222 -38.82 57.95 -57.54
CA TRP A 222 -37.76 57.87 -58.54
C TRP A 222 -36.42 57.42 -57.96
N SER A 223 -36.33 57.23 -56.63
CA SER A 223 -35.10 56.81 -55.95
C SER A 223 -34.72 55.37 -56.30
N ASP A 224 -33.45 55.03 -56.06
CA ASP A 224 -32.83 53.74 -56.41
C ASP A 224 -33.27 52.59 -55.48
N ASP A 225 -33.89 52.92 -54.35
CA ASP A 225 -34.45 51.98 -53.36
C ASP A 225 -35.89 51.58 -53.75
N ASP A 226 -36.02 50.79 -54.81
CA ASP A 226 -37.03 49.73 -54.77
C ASP A 226 -36.49 48.62 -53.83
N ASP A 227 -36.32 48.96 -52.55
CA ASP A 227 -35.94 48.01 -51.51
C ASP A 227 -37.03 46.92 -51.48
N LEU A 228 -36.69 45.72 -51.94
CA LEU A 228 -37.49 44.49 -51.78
C LEU A 228 -37.69 44.10 -50.29
N ILE A 229 -37.11 44.87 -49.37
CA ILE A 229 -37.29 44.71 -47.94
C ILE A 229 -38.50 45.56 -47.54
N ASP A 230 -39.59 44.89 -47.17
CA ASP A 230 -40.75 45.52 -46.57
C ASP A 230 -40.30 46.49 -45.47
N SER A 231 -40.81 47.72 -45.49
CA SER A 231 -40.63 48.74 -44.46
C SER A 231 -40.83 48.21 -43.03
N ALA A 232 -41.65 47.17 -42.86
CA ALA A 232 -41.84 46.46 -41.60
C ALA A 232 -40.63 45.61 -41.18
N GLU A 233 -39.99 44.88 -42.10
CA GLU A 233 -38.82 44.04 -41.78
C GLU A 233 -37.58 44.90 -41.50
N LYS A 234 -37.46 46.08 -42.15
CA LYS A 234 -36.40 47.04 -41.86
C LYS A 234 -36.45 47.51 -40.40
N ARG A 235 -37.63 47.86 -39.89
CA ARG A 235 -37.82 48.20 -38.47
C ARG A 235 -37.54 47.02 -37.54
N ARG A 236 -37.95 45.80 -37.91
CA ARG A 236 -37.66 44.60 -37.12
C ARG A 236 -36.16 44.36 -37.00
N LEU A 237 -35.41 44.53 -38.09
CA LEU A 237 -33.96 44.37 -38.10
C LEU A 237 -33.24 45.45 -37.28
N GLU A 238 -33.71 46.70 -37.35
CA GLU A 238 -33.21 47.78 -36.49
C GLU A 238 -33.45 47.46 -35.00
N GLU A 239 -34.61 46.91 -34.67
CA GLU A 239 -34.95 46.51 -33.30
C GLU A 239 -34.13 45.31 -32.82
N VAL A 240 -33.91 44.30 -33.68
CA VAL A 240 -33.02 43.16 -33.39
C VAL A 240 -31.57 43.63 -33.22
N HIS A 241 -31.10 44.55 -34.07
CA HIS A 241 -29.77 45.13 -33.94
C HIS A 241 -29.64 45.91 -32.63
N ARG A 242 -30.64 46.72 -32.28
CA ARG A 242 -30.70 47.44 -31.00
C ARG A 242 -30.64 46.47 -29.82
N GLN A 243 -31.47 45.42 -29.83
CA GLN A 243 -31.47 44.38 -28.79
C GLN A 243 -30.13 43.65 -28.70
N ALA A 244 -29.50 43.30 -29.82
CA ALA A 244 -28.19 42.66 -29.83
C ALA A 244 -27.10 43.57 -29.25
N THR A 245 -27.13 44.87 -29.57
CA THR A 245 -26.20 45.85 -28.98
C THR A 245 -26.44 46.04 -27.48
N GLU A 246 -27.70 46.10 -27.05
CA GLU A 246 -28.08 46.18 -25.64
C GLU A 246 -27.64 44.92 -24.86
N GLN A 247 -27.81 43.73 -25.44
CA GLN A 247 -27.35 42.46 -24.85
C GLN A 247 -25.83 42.40 -24.76
N HIS A 248 -25.10 42.88 -25.77
CA HIS A 248 -23.64 42.94 -25.75
C HIS A 248 -23.13 43.96 -24.71
N LEU A 249 -23.82 45.09 -24.55
CA LEU A 249 -23.53 46.06 -23.48
C LEU A 249 -23.85 45.50 -22.09
N ALA A 250 -24.97 44.79 -21.95
CA ALA A 250 -25.37 44.15 -20.70
C ALA A 250 -24.41 43.01 -20.29
N SER A 251 -23.92 42.22 -21.24
CA SER A 251 -22.93 41.17 -20.98
C SER A 251 -21.57 41.77 -20.59
N GLN A 252 -21.14 42.86 -21.22
CA GLN A 252 -19.95 43.61 -20.79
C GLN A 252 -20.12 44.23 -19.40
N ALA A 253 -21.29 44.79 -19.09
CA ALA A 253 -21.58 45.36 -17.78
C ALA A 253 -21.67 44.29 -16.68
N ALA A 254 -22.20 43.11 -16.98
CA ALA A 254 -22.22 41.97 -16.06
C ALA A 254 -20.80 41.46 -15.78
N ALA A 255 -19.96 41.32 -16.81
CA ALA A 255 -18.54 40.98 -16.65
C ALA A 255 -17.78 42.03 -15.81
N ALA A 256 -18.11 43.32 -15.95
CA ALA A 256 -17.52 44.37 -15.14
C ALA A 256 -17.97 44.34 -13.67
N ARG A 257 -19.20 43.92 -13.38
CA ARG A 257 -19.70 43.73 -12.00
C ARG A 257 -19.06 42.53 -11.32
N GLU A 258 -18.91 41.42 -12.04
CA GLU A 258 -18.24 40.21 -11.54
C GLU A 258 -16.78 40.50 -11.16
N LEU A 259 -16.11 41.36 -11.92
CA LEU A 259 -14.75 41.83 -11.62
C LEU A 259 -14.69 42.74 -10.38
N ASN A 260 -15.76 43.48 -10.07
CA ASN A 260 -15.84 44.34 -8.89
C ASN A 260 -16.18 43.56 -7.61
N ASP A 261 -16.99 42.50 -7.70
CA ASP A 261 -17.28 41.60 -6.57
C ASP A 261 -16.05 40.81 -6.12
N ILE A 262 -15.14 40.46 -7.05
CA ILE A 262 -13.84 39.84 -6.71
C ILE A 262 -12.93 40.80 -5.92
N VAL A 263 -13.01 42.10 -6.19
CA VAL A 263 -12.21 43.12 -5.46
C VAL A 263 -12.81 43.46 -4.09
N ALA A 264 -14.14 43.39 -3.94
CA ALA A 264 -14.81 43.72 -2.69
C ALA A 264 -14.68 42.65 -1.58
N ASN A 265 -14.40 41.39 -1.94
CA ASN A 265 -14.35 40.27 -0.98
C ASN A 265 -12.92 39.84 -0.57
N GLY A 266 -11.89 40.61 -0.95
CA GLY A 266 -10.47 40.29 -0.72
C GLY A 266 -9.78 41.06 0.41
N GLY A 267 -10.52 41.76 1.28
CA GLY A 267 -9.94 42.65 2.29
C GLY A 267 -10.45 42.42 3.70
N GLY A 268 -9.92 41.41 4.39
CA GLY A 268 -10.16 41.26 5.83
C GLY A 268 -9.56 39.99 6.42
N GLU A 269 -8.27 40.04 6.79
CA GLU A 269 -7.77 39.57 8.09
C GLU A 269 -6.25 39.82 8.20
N ASP A 270 -5.83 40.09 9.44
CA ASP A 270 -4.46 40.22 9.97
C ASP A 270 -3.74 41.59 9.93
N GLY A 271 -3.49 42.13 11.12
CA GLY A 271 -2.43 43.12 11.35
C GLY A 271 -2.53 43.89 12.66
N ASN A 272 -2.09 43.26 13.75
CA ASN A 272 -1.71 43.90 15.01
C ASN A 272 -0.88 45.19 14.83
N GLY A 273 -1.17 46.18 15.68
CA GLY A 273 -0.19 46.94 16.48
C GLY A 273 1.09 47.47 15.84
N GLU A 274 1.09 48.80 15.70
CA GLU A 274 2.18 49.73 16.05
C GLU A 274 3.29 50.09 15.03
N GLU A 275 3.36 51.42 14.84
CA GLU A 275 4.53 52.29 14.66
C GLU A 275 5.13 52.56 13.25
N ARG A 276 4.66 53.69 12.71
CA ARG A 276 5.35 54.79 11.99
C ARG A 276 6.88 54.70 11.77
N GLU A 277 7.34 54.90 10.53
CA GLU A 277 7.84 56.17 9.94
C GLU A 277 8.65 55.89 8.65
N GLY A 278 8.54 56.78 7.66
CA GLY A 278 9.67 57.11 6.77
C GLY A 278 9.63 56.63 5.31
N GLY A 279 9.28 57.55 4.40
CA GLY A 279 10.15 57.87 3.24
C GLY A 279 9.95 57.12 1.90
N GLY A 280 9.49 57.86 0.89
CA GLY A 280 10.06 57.82 -0.47
C GLY A 280 9.47 56.84 -1.49
N GLY A 281 8.26 57.12 -2.00
CA GLY A 281 7.71 56.44 -3.18
C GLY A 281 8.33 56.95 -4.49
N ILE A 282 9.15 56.13 -5.14
CA ILE A 282 9.48 56.25 -6.57
C ILE A 282 8.38 55.52 -7.34
N LEU A 283 7.66 56.25 -8.20
CA LEU A 283 6.66 55.72 -9.13
C LEU A 283 7.33 54.93 -10.27
N PRO A 284 6.73 53.82 -10.73
CA PRO A 284 6.78 53.48 -12.13
C PRO A 284 5.39 53.44 -12.78
N ALA A 285 5.33 54.26 -13.83
CA ALA A 285 4.41 54.32 -14.97
C ALA A 285 3.30 53.25 -15.11
N ALA A 286 2.07 53.75 -15.29
CA ALA A 286 0.94 53.03 -15.84
C ALA A 286 1.14 52.73 -17.35
N PRO A 287 0.77 51.54 -17.85
CA PRO A 287 0.66 51.27 -19.28
C PRO A 287 -0.63 51.87 -19.85
N GLN A 288 -0.50 52.64 -20.95
CA GLN A 288 -1.61 53.21 -21.70
C GLN A 288 -2.38 52.15 -22.51
N PRO A 289 -3.70 52.28 -22.71
CA PRO A 289 -4.45 51.49 -23.68
C PRO A 289 -4.27 52.05 -25.12
N PRO A 290 -4.27 51.19 -26.16
CA PRO A 290 -4.00 51.61 -27.54
C PRO A 290 -5.16 52.39 -28.16
N SER A 291 -4.84 53.56 -28.70
CA SER A 291 -5.71 54.39 -29.53
C SER A 291 -5.92 53.77 -30.92
N SER A 292 -7.18 53.50 -31.28
CA SER A 292 -7.62 53.19 -32.63
C SER A 292 -7.59 54.45 -33.50
N GLY A 293 -6.51 54.63 -34.26
CA GLY A 293 -6.36 55.67 -35.28
C GLY A 293 -6.28 55.06 -36.68
N LEU A 294 -7.36 55.24 -37.44
CA LEU A 294 -7.41 54.98 -38.89
C LEU A 294 -6.29 55.79 -39.59
N SER A 295 -5.35 55.13 -40.26
CA SER A 295 -4.52 55.80 -41.26
C SER A 295 -4.05 54.82 -42.34
N VAL A 296 -4.21 55.28 -43.57
CA VAL A 296 -3.94 54.61 -44.84
C VAL A 296 -2.44 54.53 -45.08
N HIS A 297 -1.86 53.33 -45.25
CA HIS A 297 -0.64 53.17 -46.05
C HIS A 297 -0.43 51.74 -46.58
N LEU A 298 -0.09 51.66 -47.86
CA LEU A 298 0.27 50.46 -48.64
C LEU A 298 1.58 49.82 -48.10
N PRO A 299 1.80 48.50 -48.23
CA PRO A 299 3.16 47.97 -48.14
C PRO A 299 3.59 47.30 -49.45
N GLN A 300 4.75 47.74 -49.93
CA GLN A 300 5.60 47.07 -50.91
C GLN A 300 6.92 46.75 -50.16
N GLY A 301 7.45 45.53 -50.27
CA GLY A 301 8.86 45.26 -49.90
C GLY A 301 9.13 43.96 -49.14
N LEU A 302 9.93 43.09 -49.77
CA LEU A 302 10.55 41.86 -49.26
C LEU A 302 11.46 42.08 -48.03
N ALA A 303 11.59 41.07 -47.16
CA ALA A 303 12.80 40.22 -47.02
C ALA A 303 13.03 39.65 -45.59
N HIS A 304 13.09 38.32 -45.54
CA HIS A 304 14.09 37.47 -44.87
C HIS A 304 14.20 37.32 -43.32
N LEU A 305 14.34 36.03 -42.94
CA LEU A 305 14.99 35.40 -41.77
C LEU A 305 14.24 35.20 -40.44
N GLY A 306 13.96 33.90 -40.18
CA GLY A 306 14.56 33.20 -39.04
C GLY A 306 13.75 33.10 -37.74
N GLY A 307 13.51 31.86 -37.29
CA GLY A 307 13.27 31.55 -35.87
C GLY A 307 11.92 30.93 -35.56
N VAL A 308 11.90 29.60 -35.37
CA VAL A 308 10.79 28.86 -34.75
C VAL A 308 10.99 28.89 -33.23
N PRO A 309 10.05 29.39 -32.41
CA PRO A 309 10.07 29.13 -30.98
C PRO A 309 9.18 27.93 -30.63
N MET A 310 9.78 27.00 -29.91
CA MET A 310 9.19 25.85 -29.24
C MET A 310 7.97 26.25 -28.39
N LEU A 311 6.83 25.59 -28.59
CA LEU A 311 5.66 25.73 -27.71
C LEU A 311 5.93 24.94 -26.42
N GLY A 312 6.09 25.67 -25.31
CA GLY A 312 6.21 25.16 -23.95
C GLY A 312 4.96 24.43 -23.47
N GLY A 313 5.17 23.42 -22.63
CA GLY A 313 4.12 22.65 -21.98
C GLY A 313 3.37 23.45 -20.92
N VAL A 314 2.09 23.11 -20.77
CA VAL A 314 1.21 23.66 -19.73
C VAL A 314 1.56 23.01 -18.38
N PRO A 315 1.80 23.79 -17.31
CA PRO A 315 1.92 23.23 -15.97
C PRO A 315 0.54 22.79 -15.46
N MET A 316 0.40 21.49 -15.15
CA MET A 316 -0.75 20.98 -14.40
C MET A 316 -0.65 21.49 -12.97
N GLN A 317 -1.53 22.42 -12.63
CA GLN A 317 -1.74 22.94 -11.28
C GLN A 317 -2.16 21.76 -10.39
N ARG A 318 -1.37 21.52 -9.34
CA ARG A 318 -1.59 20.45 -8.36
C ARG A 318 -2.56 21.00 -7.31
N ASP A 319 -3.80 20.53 -7.33
CA ASP A 319 -4.77 20.82 -6.27
C ASP A 319 -4.30 20.15 -4.98
N GLU A 320 -3.69 20.94 -4.10
CA GLU A 320 -3.50 20.59 -2.70
C GLU A 320 -4.68 21.14 -1.89
N SER A 321 -5.80 20.42 -1.94
CA SER A 321 -6.87 20.54 -0.95
C SER A 321 -7.29 19.15 -0.47
N LEU A 322 -6.67 18.76 0.65
CA LEU A 322 -7.30 18.10 1.80
C LEU A 322 -8.11 16.82 1.59
N SER A 323 -7.49 15.71 2.02
CA SER A 323 -7.90 15.00 3.24
C SER A 323 -9.38 14.58 3.35
N MET A 324 -9.71 13.41 2.80
CA MET A 324 -10.54 12.35 3.40
C MET A 324 -10.94 11.36 2.29
N MET A 325 -10.01 10.50 1.86
CA MET A 325 -10.43 9.25 1.22
C MET A 325 -10.73 8.25 2.33
N SER A 326 -12.02 8.10 2.63
CA SER A 326 -12.54 7.08 3.52
C SER A 326 -12.02 5.71 3.10
N LEU A 327 -11.32 5.04 4.01
CA LEU A 327 -11.05 3.61 3.92
C LEU A 327 -12.37 2.87 3.68
N PRO A 328 -12.45 1.92 2.72
CA PRO A 328 -13.63 1.08 2.60
C PRO A 328 -13.81 0.28 3.89
N GLN A 329 -14.96 0.44 4.53
CA GLN A 329 -15.32 -0.30 5.73
C GLN A 329 -15.33 -1.81 5.42
N ARG A 330 -14.59 -2.58 6.22
CA ARG A 330 -14.69 -4.05 6.22
C ARG A 330 -16.13 -4.46 6.50
N PRO A 331 -16.71 -5.41 5.75
CA PRO A 331 -17.96 -6.04 6.16
C PRO A 331 -17.71 -6.84 7.45
N LEU A 332 -18.39 -6.46 8.52
CA LEU A 332 -18.47 -7.25 9.75
C LEU A 332 -19.15 -8.58 9.41
N SER A 333 -18.46 -9.67 9.72
CA SER A 333 -18.99 -11.01 9.66
C SER A 333 -20.19 -11.15 10.60
N ALA A 334 -21.39 -11.28 10.04
CA ALA A 334 -22.56 -11.75 10.76
C ALA A 334 -22.50 -13.28 10.85
N ALA A 335 -21.85 -13.78 11.91
CA ALA A 335 -22.00 -15.17 12.34
C ALA A 335 -23.18 -15.25 13.33
N SER A 336 -24.21 -15.97 12.86
CA SER A 336 -25.15 -16.81 13.61
C SER A 336 -24.95 -17.03 15.13
N SER A 337 -26.00 -16.70 15.88
CA SER A 337 -26.46 -17.35 17.12
C SER A 337 -27.94 -16.93 17.27
N SER A 338 -28.98 -17.77 17.17
CA SER A 338 -29.34 -18.97 17.94
C SER A 338 -30.79 -18.74 18.40
N SER A 339 -31.69 -19.62 17.95
CA SER A 339 -32.82 -20.20 18.70
C SER A 339 -33.46 -19.41 19.87
N SER A 340 -34.75 -19.09 19.75
CA SER A 340 -35.76 -19.29 20.82
C SER A 340 -37.10 -18.69 20.41
N THR A 341 -38.07 -19.53 20.03
CA THR A 341 -39.50 -19.24 20.20
C THR A 341 -40.22 -20.56 20.44
N GLY A 342 -40.32 -20.92 21.72
CA GLY A 342 -41.26 -21.91 22.22
C GLY A 342 -42.06 -21.28 23.36
N SER A 343 -43.39 -21.48 23.31
CA SER A 343 -44.36 -21.33 24.40
C SER A 343 -44.70 -19.91 24.88
N THR A 344 -45.93 -19.45 24.60
CA THR A 344 -47.03 -19.34 25.58
C THR A 344 -48.20 -18.61 24.92
N GLY A 345 -49.35 -19.27 24.78
CA GLY A 345 -50.59 -18.67 24.31
C GLY A 345 -51.77 -19.43 24.89
N GLY A 346 -52.17 -19.05 26.10
CA GLY A 346 -53.39 -19.47 26.76
C GLY A 346 -54.11 -18.27 27.35
N GLN A 347 -55.40 -18.12 27.00
CA GLN A 347 -56.52 -17.40 27.62
C GLN A 347 -57.59 -17.29 26.50
N GLN A 348 -58.83 -17.82 26.56
CA GLN A 348 -59.82 -17.94 27.65
C GLN A 348 -59.97 -16.64 28.45
N GLN A 349 -60.76 -15.70 27.94
CA GLN A 349 -62.18 -15.51 28.27
C GLN A 349 -62.86 -14.62 27.24
#